data_AF-A0A9X8LXL1-F1
#
_entry.id   AF-A0A9X8LXL1-F1
#
_cell.length_a   1.000
_cell.length_b   1.000
_cell.length_c   1.000
_cell.angle_alpha   90.00
_cell.angle_beta   90.00
_cell.angle_gamma   90.00
#
_symmetry.space_group_name_H-M   'P 1'
#
loop_
_entity.id
_entity.type
_entity.pdbx_description
1 polymer ?
#
loop_
_entity_poly.entity_id
_entity_poly.type
_entity_poly.pdbx_seq_one_letter_code
_entity_poly.pdbx_strand_id
1 'polypeptide(L)'
;MRSLQVDTEKFGNLISKFERKVDEVSKGTGEGSRIIPGTPGIAIGGNSTKLGKNMMTEMGLRRSTKWSGYQAQHIIPSEMADNPVIKKIGMNFDDSSNGIFLRVPDDNISTMARHRGYHSVYNEVVARALNKMDISQSIDSLQKQVYDLQKNLRKLQGNGLPLYPSPGATVELWERKLKQLEIQNK
;
A
#
# COMPACT_ATOMS: atom_id res chain seq x y z
N MET A 1 -4.23 -5.89 31.46
CA MET A 1 -3.34 -4.83 30.91
C MET A 1 -4.19 -3.84 30.12
N ARG A 2 -4.16 -2.54 30.44
CA ARG A 2 -4.86 -1.50 29.65
C ARG A 2 -4.15 -1.32 28.31
N SER A 3 -4.83 -1.58 27.20
CA SER A 3 -4.34 -1.25 25.86
C SER A 3 -4.28 0.27 25.71
N LEU A 4 -3.13 0.83 25.35
CA LEU A 4 -2.98 2.25 25.04
C LEU A 4 -3.64 2.53 23.68
N GLN A 5 -4.53 3.51 23.63
CA GLN A 5 -5.05 4.09 22.39
C GLN A 5 -4.24 5.34 22.07
N VAL A 6 -3.82 5.51 20.83
CA VAL A 6 -3.24 6.78 20.38
C VAL A 6 -4.38 7.74 20.08
N ASP A 7 -4.21 8.99 20.50
CA ASP A 7 -5.06 10.08 20.05
C ASP A 7 -5.07 10.17 18.51
N THR A 8 -6.23 10.47 17.92
CA THR A 8 -6.46 10.41 16.47
C THR A 8 -5.61 11.42 15.71
N GLU A 9 -5.42 12.63 16.24
CA GLU A 9 -4.59 13.66 15.60
C GLU A 9 -3.11 13.30 15.70
N LYS A 10 -2.68 12.88 16.91
CA LYS A 10 -1.32 12.37 17.12
C LYS A 10 -1.01 11.19 16.21
N PHE A 11 -1.97 10.30 15.98
CA PHE A 11 -1.81 9.17 15.08
C PHE A 11 -1.73 9.60 13.62
N GLY A 12 -2.56 10.56 13.18
CA GLY A 12 -2.45 11.16 11.85
C GLY A 12 -1.07 11.77 11.57
N ASN A 13 -0.48 12.43 12.56
CA ASN A 13 0.89 12.99 12.45
C ASN A 13 1.96 11.88 12.36
N LEU A 14 1.80 10.78 13.10
CA LEU A 14 2.70 9.63 13.01
C LEU A 14 2.60 8.94 11.65
N ILE A 15 1.39 8.74 11.14
CA ILE A 15 1.17 8.23 9.77
C ILE A 15 1.89 9.14 8.78
N SER A 16 1.66 10.45 8.83
CA SER A 16 2.29 11.40 7.91
C SER A 16 3.82 11.34 7.92
N LYS A 17 4.42 11.13 9.10
CA LYS A 17 5.88 10.94 9.23
C LYS A 17 6.33 9.59 8.68
N PHE A 18 5.58 8.52 8.94
CA PHE A 18 5.84 7.19 8.42
C PHE A 18 5.78 7.15 6.89
N GLU A 19 4.73 7.73 6.29
CA GLU A 19 4.56 7.77 4.84
C GLU A 19 5.75 8.50 4.17
N ARG A 20 6.19 9.64 4.72
CA ARG A 20 7.42 10.32 4.23
C ARG A 20 8.66 9.43 4.31
N LYS A 21 8.85 8.72 5.42
CA LYS A 21 9.99 7.80 5.61
C LYS A 21 9.95 6.64 4.61
N VAL A 22 8.78 6.06 4.37
CA VAL A 22 8.62 4.96 3.39
C VAL A 22 8.99 5.42 1.98
N ASP A 23 8.66 6.66 1.61
CA ASP A 23 9.00 7.23 0.31
C ASP A 23 10.49 7.60 0.17
N GLU A 24 11.17 7.92 1.27
CA GLU A 24 12.61 8.28 1.33
C GLU A 24 13.54 7.06 1.34
N VAL A 25 13.11 5.92 1.89
CA VAL A 25 13.97 4.74 2.02
C VAL A 25 13.94 3.91 0.74
N SER A 26 14.97 4.05 -0.10
CA SER A 26 15.32 3.03 -1.10
C SER A 26 15.88 1.79 -0.39
N LYS A 27 15.01 0.86 0.02
CA LYS A 27 15.48 -0.43 0.54
C LYS A 27 16.16 -1.20 -0.59
N GLY A 28 17.49 -1.16 -0.62
CA GLY A 28 18.33 -2.02 -1.46
C GLY A 28 18.77 -1.40 -2.79
N THR A 29 19.93 -0.74 -2.79
CA THR A 29 20.61 -0.24 -4.01
C THR A 29 21.77 -1.15 -4.46
N GLY A 30 21.99 -2.30 -3.82
CA GLY A 30 22.99 -3.28 -4.23
C GLY A 30 22.38 -4.39 -5.10
N GLU A 31 23.11 -4.87 -6.11
CA GLU A 31 22.80 -6.14 -6.78
C GLU A 31 22.59 -7.24 -5.72
N GLY A 32 21.44 -7.92 -5.77
CA GLY A 32 21.07 -8.96 -4.80
C GLY A 32 20.33 -8.48 -3.54
N SER A 33 20.14 -7.17 -3.34
CA SER A 33 19.31 -6.64 -2.24
C SER A 33 17.84 -6.51 -2.65
N ARG A 34 16.93 -7.19 -1.93
CA ARG A 34 15.50 -7.20 -2.24
C ARG A 34 14.82 -5.89 -1.82
N ILE A 35 14.07 -5.30 -2.76
CA ILE A 35 13.28 -4.08 -2.53
C ILE A 35 11.87 -4.44 -2.04
N ILE A 36 11.29 -5.53 -2.58
CA ILE A 36 9.99 -6.06 -2.17
C ILE A 36 10.20 -7.18 -1.14
N PRO A 37 9.74 -7.00 0.12
CA PRO A 37 9.85 -8.03 1.15
C PRO A 37 9.13 -9.32 0.73
N GLY A 38 9.75 -10.48 0.94
CA GLY A 38 9.24 -11.78 0.53
C GLY A 38 10.35 -12.72 0.04
N THR A 39 9.94 -13.86 -0.53
CA THR A 39 10.84 -14.88 -1.09
C THR A 39 10.39 -15.18 -2.52
N PRO A 40 11.27 -15.12 -3.54
CA PRO A 40 10.90 -15.39 -4.93
C PRO A 40 10.04 -16.65 -5.11
N GLY A 41 9.04 -16.60 -5.98
CA GLY A 41 8.12 -17.71 -6.20
C GLY A 41 7.03 -17.87 -5.14
N ILE A 42 7.10 -17.15 -4.02
CA ILE A 42 6.22 -17.35 -2.86
C ILE A 42 5.54 -16.03 -2.47
N ALA A 43 4.22 -15.97 -2.64
CA ALA A 43 3.38 -14.88 -2.15
C ALA A 43 2.64 -15.30 -0.87
N ILE A 44 2.75 -14.52 0.21
CA ILE A 44 2.20 -14.84 1.54
C ILE A 44 1.56 -13.62 2.20
N GLY A 45 0.69 -13.86 3.18
CA GLY A 45 0.03 -12.81 3.96
C GLY A 45 -1.37 -12.50 3.42
N GLY A 46 -1.84 -11.27 3.66
CA GLY A 46 -3.20 -10.84 3.30
C GLY A 46 -4.11 -10.63 4.50
N ASN A 47 -3.55 -10.45 5.69
CA ASN A 47 -4.32 -10.15 6.90
C ASN A 47 -4.09 -8.68 7.30
N SER A 48 -5.09 -7.83 7.06
CA SER A 48 -5.01 -6.39 7.34
C SER A 48 -4.75 -6.08 8.81
N THR A 49 -5.16 -6.95 9.74
CA THR A 49 -4.83 -6.79 11.17
C THR A 49 -3.34 -7.04 11.42
N LYS A 50 -2.75 -8.05 10.78
CA LYS A 50 -1.31 -8.34 10.88
C LYS A 50 -0.48 -7.23 10.24
N LEU A 51 -0.89 -6.77 9.05
CA LEU A 51 -0.32 -5.61 8.38
C LEU A 51 -0.32 -4.38 9.29
N GLY A 52 -1.48 -4.01 9.86
CA GLY A 52 -1.60 -2.87 10.77
C GLY A 52 -0.66 -2.98 11.97
N LYS A 53 -0.55 -4.15 12.60
CA LYS A 53 0.41 -4.36 13.71
C LYS A 53 1.87 -4.20 13.28
N ASN A 54 2.21 -4.61 12.07
CA ASN A 54 3.56 -4.44 11.52
C ASN A 54 3.86 -2.95 11.27
N MET A 55 2.91 -2.21 10.69
CA MET A 55 3.03 -0.75 10.53
C MET A 55 3.17 -0.02 11.87
N MET A 56 2.39 -0.40 12.90
CA MET A 56 2.56 0.17 14.25
C MET A 56 3.97 -0.01 14.78
N THR A 57 4.55 -1.19 14.56
CA THR A 57 5.92 -1.51 15.01
C THR A 57 6.95 -0.64 14.28
N GLU A 58 6.81 -0.46 12.97
CA GLU A 58 7.71 0.38 12.15
C GLU A 58 7.58 1.87 12.53
N MET A 59 6.41 2.31 13.01
CA MET A 59 6.20 3.64 13.60
C MET A 59 6.78 3.78 15.03
N GLY A 60 7.41 2.75 15.58
CA GLY A 60 7.94 2.74 16.95
C GLY A 60 6.88 2.57 18.04
N LEU A 61 5.68 2.10 17.69
CA LEU A 61 4.59 1.85 18.60
C LEU A 61 4.47 0.35 18.94
N ARG A 62 3.87 0.05 20.10
CA ARG A 62 3.59 -1.34 20.48
C ARG A 62 2.56 -1.96 19.53
N ARG A 63 2.71 -3.26 19.22
CA ARG A 63 1.75 -4.05 18.43
C ARG A 63 0.34 -4.09 19.02
N SER A 64 0.21 -3.89 20.33
CA SER A 64 -1.06 -3.86 21.06
C SER A 64 -1.74 -2.50 21.08
N THR A 65 -1.07 -1.46 20.56
CA THR A 65 -1.62 -0.10 20.49
C THR A 65 -2.83 -0.09 19.56
N LYS A 66 -3.93 0.53 19.99
CA LYS A 66 -5.15 0.66 19.16
C LYS A 66 -5.03 1.84 18.19
N TRP A 67 -5.54 1.65 16.96
CA TRP A 67 -5.61 2.65 15.87
C TRP A 67 -7.07 2.93 15.47
N SER A 68 -7.94 3.13 16.45
CA SER A 68 -9.37 3.40 16.25
C SER A 68 -9.58 4.57 15.27
N GLY A 69 -10.58 4.45 14.38
CA GLY A 69 -10.82 5.43 13.32
C GLY A 69 -10.01 5.20 12.04
N TYR A 70 -9.14 4.20 12.01
CA TYR A 70 -8.36 3.82 10.83
C TYR A 70 -8.49 2.34 10.50
N GLN A 71 -8.25 2.00 9.24
CA GLN A 71 -7.99 0.64 8.76
C GLN A 71 -6.66 0.59 8.04
N ALA A 72 -5.92 -0.49 8.26
CA ALA A 72 -4.75 -0.81 7.45
C ALA A 72 -5.24 -1.39 6.12
N GLN A 73 -4.82 -0.77 5.04
CA GLN A 73 -5.12 -1.14 3.66
C GLN A 73 -3.84 -1.63 3.01
N HIS A 74 -3.95 -2.75 2.27
CA HIS A 74 -2.88 -3.25 1.42
C HIS A 74 -2.81 -2.41 0.14
N ILE A 75 -1.62 -1.94 -0.23
CA ILE A 75 -1.41 -1.15 -1.45
C ILE A 75 -1.40 -2.04 -2.68
N ILE A 76 -0.66 -3.15 -2.64
CA ILE A 76 -0.96 -4.28 -3.52
C ILE A 76 -1.90 -5.19 -2.73
N PRO A 77 -3.18 -5.30 -3.12
CA PRO A 77 -4.16 -6.14 -2.44
C PRO A 77 -3.70 -7.60 -2.45
N SER A 78 -4.02 -8.34 -1.39
CA SER A 78 -3.69 -9.78 -1.31
C SER A 78 -4.39 -10.62 -2.37
N GLU A 79 -5.47 -10.11 -2.95
CA GLU A 79 -6.18 -10.69 -4.09
C GLU A 79 -5.28 -10.78 -5.33
N MET A 80 -4.15 -10.05 -5.35
CA MET A 80 -3.12 -10.15 -6.39
C MET A 80 -2.13 -11.29 -6.14
N ALA A 81 -2.29 -12.09 -5.08
CA ALA A 81 -1.39 -13.21 -4.77
C ALA A 81 -1.22 -14.18 -5.94
N ASP A 82 -2.29 -14.35 -6.74
CA ASP A 82 -2.26 -15.23 -7.90
C ASP A 82 -1.70 -14.58 -9.19
N ASN A 83 -1.41 -13.28 -9.18
CA ASN A 83 -0.83 -12.60 -10.33
C ASN A 83 0.58 -13.16 -10.65
N PRO A 84 0.89 -13.50 -11.92
CA PRO A 84 2.19 -14.07 -12.29
C PRO A 84 3.39 -13.24 -11.85
N VAL A 85 3.32 -11.92 -11.96
CA VAL A 85 4.39 -11.01 -11.54
C VAL A 85 4.61 -11.12 -10.04
N ILE A 86 3.53 -11.06 -9.26
CA ILE A 86 3.59 -11.14 -7.80
C ILE A 86 4.11 -12.50 -7.32
N LYS A 87 3.67 -13.61 -7.92
CA LYS A 87 4.25 -14.93 -7.64
C LYS A 87 5.73 -14.96 -7.95
N LYS A 88 6.14 -14.48 -9.14
CA LYS A 88 7.53 -14.53 -9.59
C LYS A 88 8.45 -13.76 -8.64
N ILE A 89 8.13 -12.51 -8.31
CA ILE A 89 8.96 -11.72 -7.40
C ILE A 89 8.91 -12.24 -5.96
N GLY A 90 7.78 -12.83 -5.58
CA GLY A 90 7.49 -13.28 -4.24
C GLY A 90 7.30 -12.13 -3.27
N MET A 91 6.10 -12.00 -2.69
CA MET A 91 5.72 -10.84 -1.90
C MET A 91 5.09 -11.24 -0.56
N ASN A 92 5.53 -10.61 0.52
CA ASN A 92 4.85 -10.62 1.80
C ASN A 92 3.86 -9.45 1.88
N PHE A 93 2.59 -9.72 1.64
CA PHE A 93 1.54 -8.70 1.66
C PHE A 93 1.40 -8.00 3.01
N ASP A 94 1.73 -8.68 4.12
CA ASP A 94 1.61 -8.12 5.47
C ASP A 94 2.83 -7.28 5.89
N ASP A 95 3.85 -7.11 5.04
CA ASP A 95 4.95 -6.19 5.34
C ASP A 95 4.45 -4.75 5.41
N SER A 96 4.98 -3.98 6.36
CA SER A 96 4.60 -2.57 6.55
C SER A 96 4.80 -1.71 5.31
N SER A 97 5.76 -2.03 4.43
CA SER A 97 5.98 -1.29 3.19
C SER A 97 4.83 -1.43 2.18
N ASN A 98 3.98 -2.45 2.33
CA ASN A 98 2.78 -2.65 1.52
C ASN A 98 1.50 -2.09 2.18
N GLY A 99 1.62 -1.39 3.31
CA GLY A 99 0.46 -0.89 4.04
C GLY A 99 0.33 0.62 4.05
N ILE A 100 -0.90 1.12 4.04
CA ILE A 100 -1.27 2.50 4.36
C ILE A 100 -2.42 2.51 5.37
N PHE A 101 -2.40 3.43 6.34
CA PHE A 101 -3.52 3.64 7.23
C PHE A 101 -4.48 4.66 6.61
N LEU A 102 -5.71 4.23 6.34
CA LEU A 102 -6.77 5.07 5.81
C LEU A 102 -7.86 5.26 6.85
N ARG A 103 -8.46 6.45 6.89
CA ARG A 103 -9.57 6.72 7.82
C ARG A 103 -10.78 5.87 7.44
N VAL A 104 -11.48 5.36 8.45
CA VAL A 104 -12.83 4.84 8.23
C VAL A 104 -13.74 6.01 7.82
N PRO A 105 -14.77 5.78 7.00
CA PRO A 105 -15.73 6.82 6.66
C PRO A 105 -16.37 7.43 7.91
N ASP A 106 -16.27 8.75 8.02
CA ASP A 106 -16.88 9.60 9.05
C ASP A 106 -17.26 10.97 8.46
N ASP A 107 -17.89 11.82 9.26
CA ASP A 107 -18.38 13.14 8.83
C ASP A 107 -17.25 14.20 8.75
N ASN A 108 -16.04 13.87 9.19
CA ASN A 108 -14.92 14.80 9.24
C ASN A 108 -14.21 14.90 7.89
N ILE A 109 -13.77 16.10 7.52
CA ILE A 109 -12.97 16.31 6.30
C ILE A 109 -11.65 15.53 6.42
N SER A 110 -11.31 14.78 5.36
CA SER A 110 -10.03 14.09 5.26
C SER A 110 -9.35 14.41 3.94
N THR A 111 -8.03 14.64 4.01
CA THR A 111 -7.16 14.77 2.83
C THR A 111 -6.77 13.43 2.22
N MET A 112 -7.00 12.32 2.94
CA MET A 112 -6.68 10.96 2.50
C MET A 112 -7.93 10.22 2.02
N ALA A 113 -7.73 9.15 1.26
CA ALA A 113 -8.79 8.25 0.87
C ALA A 113 -9.42 7.61 2.12
N ARG A 114 -10.71 7.29 2.01
CA ARG A 114 -11.43 6.56 3.05
C ARG A 114 -11.48 5.07 2.71
N HIS A 115 -11.45 4.23 3.73
CA HIS A 115 -11.43 2.77 3.57
C HIS A 115 -12.37 2.08 4.54
N ARG A 116 -13.23 1.22 4.01
CA ARG A 116 -14.07 0.28 4.74
C ARG A 116 -14.31 -0.99 3.92
N GLY A 117 -13.48 -2.00 4.15
CA GLY A 117 -13.64 -3.30 3.50
C GLY A 117 -13.37 -3.28 1.99
N TYR A 118 -13.94 -4.25 1.26
CA TYR A 118 -13.60 -4.57 -0.12
C TYR A 118 -13.87 -3.47 -1.16
N HIS A 119 -12.95 -3.24 -2.10
CA HIS A 119 -12.97 -2.16 -3.11
C HIS A 119 -12.62 -2.67 -4.53
N SER A 120 -13.62 -3.21 -5.25
CA SER A 120 -13.42 -3.84 -6.57
C SER A 120 -12.70 -2.96 -7.61
N VAL A 121 -13.04 -1.68 -7.70
CA VAL A 121 -12.43 -0.75 -8.67
C VAL A 121 -10.92 -0.64 -8.44
N TYR A 122 -10.50 -0.50 -7.18
CA TYR A 122 -9.09 -0.41 -6.84
C TYR A 122 -8.35 -1.72 -7.14
N ASN A 123 -8.94 -2.86 -6.76
CA ASN A 123 -8.36 -4.18 -7.09
C ASN A 123 -8.18 -4.37 -8.60
N GLU A 124 -9.16 -3.94 -9.41
CA GLU A 124 -9.08 -4.01 -10.86
C GLU A 124 -7.96 -3.14 -11.44
N VAL A 125 -7.79 -1.92 -10.93
CA VAL A 125 -6.70 -1.01 -11.32
C VAL A 125 -5.34 -1.66 -11.06
N VAL A 126 -5.13 -2.23 -9.87
CA VAL A 126 -3.87 -2.87 -9.51
C VAL A 126 -3.61 -4.10 -10.37
N ALA A 127 -4.63 -4.93 -10.61
CA ALA A 127 -4.53 -6.09 -11.49
C ALA A 127 -4.11 -5.69 -12.91
N ARG A 128 -4.76 -4.65 -13.48
CA ARG A 128 -4.42 -4.14 -14.82
C ARG A 128 -3.00 -3.59 -14.89
N ALA A 129 -2.54 -2.89 -13.85
CA ALA A 129 -1.18 -2.36 -13.80
C ALA A 129 -0.14 -3.50 -13.77
N LEU A 130 -0.35 -4.52 -12.94
CA LEU A 130 0.53 -5.70 -12.88
C LEU A 130 0.52 -6.49 -14.19
N ASN A 131 -0.64 -6.68 -14.82
CA ASN A 131 -0.78 -7.41 -16.08
C ASN A 131 -0.10 -6.72 -17.28
N LYS A 132 0.23 -5.42 -17.18
CA LYS A 132 0.98 -4.69 -18.21
C LYS A 132 2.49 -4.91 -18.11
N MET A 133 2.99 -5.46 -16.99
CA MET A 133 4.42 -5.73 -16.81
C MET A 133 4.83 -6.98 -17.61
N ASP A 134 6.01 -6.91 -18.23
CA ASP A 134 6.56 -8.04 -18.97
C ASP A 134 7.18 -9.07 -18.01
N ILE A 135 6.46 -10.17 -17.81
CA ILE A 135 6.85 -11.26 -16.91
C ILE A 135 8.18 -11.93 -17.30
N SER A 136 8.67 -11.75 -18.53
CA SER A 136 9.95 -12.34 -18.95
C SER A 136 11.15 -11.64 -18.30
N GLN A 137 10.99 -10.40 -17.83
CA GLN A 137 12.05 -9.62 -17.20
C GLN A 137 12.58 -10.26 -15.90
N SER A 138 13.77 -9.83 -15.48
CA SER A 138 14.39 -10.30 -14.24
C SER A 138 13.54 -9.99 -13.00
N ILE A 139 13.72 -10.77 -11.94
CA ILE A 139 13.08 -10.52 -10.65
C ILE A 139 13.39 -9.10 -10.15
N ASP A 140 14.62 -8.62 -10.32
CA ASP A 140 15.01 -7.28 -9.87
C ASP A 140 14.32 -6.16 -10.66
N SER A 141 14.14 -6.32 -11.97
CA SER A 141 13.39 -5.35 -12.77
C SER A 141 11.91 -5.31 -12.38
N LEU A 142 11.30 -6.48 -12.19
CA LEU A 142 9.90 -6.58 -11.77
C LEU A 142 9.69 -6.07 -10.35
N GLN A 143 10.64 -6.31 -9.42
CA GLN A 143 10.60 -5.73 -8.08
C GLN A 143 10.61 -4.19 -8.13
N LYS A 144 11.44 -3.57 -8.97
CA LYS A 144 11.46 -2.11 -9.16
C LYS A 144 10.13 -1.59 -9.70
N GLN A 145 9.57 -2.24 -10.73
CA GLN A 145 8.28 -1.86 -11.29
C GLN A 145 7.12 -1.97 -10.28
N VAL A 146 7.09 -3.06 -9.49
CA VAL A 146 6.08 -3.23 -8.43
C VAL A 146 6.28 -2.22 -7.31
N TYR A 147 7.52 -1.91 -6.95
CA TYR A 147 7.84 -0.87 -5.97
C TYR A 147 7.38 0.52 -6.42
N ASP A 148 7.64 0.89 -7.68
CA ASP A 148 7.19 2.17 -8.25
C ASP A 148 5.66 2.24 -8.31
N LEU A 149 5.01 1.13 -8.67
CA LEU A 149 3.55 1.01 -8.61
C LEU A 149 3.04 1.22 -7.17
N GLN A 150 3.65 0.56 -6.17
CA GLN A 150 3.29 0.75 -4.75
C GLN A 150 3.39 2.21 -4.34
N LYS A 151 4.50 2.88 -4.68
CA LYS A 151 4.72 4.30 -4.35
C LYS A 151 3.66 5.20 -4.98
N ASN A 152 3.34 5.01 -6.25
CA ASN A 152 2.33 5.81 -6.94
C ASN A 152 0.93 5.59 -6.37
N LEU A 153 0.55 4.32 -6.12
CA LEU A 153 -0.73 3.98 -5.50
C LEU A 153 -0.87 4.56 -4.08
N ARG A 154 0.20 4.48 -3.28
CA ARG A 154 0.28 5.08 -1.95
C ARG A 154 0.05 6.59 -2.01
N LYS A 155 0.77 7.29 -2.89
CA LYS A 155 0.64 8.74 -3.09
C LYS A 155 -0.78 9.14 -3.47
N LEU A 156 -1.41 8.42 -4.41
CA LEU A 156 -2.78 8.73 -4.83
C LEU A 156 -3.80 8.51 -3.71
N GLN A 157 -3.66 7.45 -2.92
CA GLN A 157 -4.51 7.23 -1.75
C GLN A 157 -4.28 8.28 -0.65
N GLY A 158 -3.02 8.63 -0.40
CA GLY A 158 -2.66 9.71 0.53
C GLY A 158 -3.22 11.08 0.12
N ASN A 159 -3.42 11.29 -1.18
CA ASN A 159 -4.02 12.50 -1.75
C ASN A 159 -5.56 12.44 -1.92
N GLY A 160 -6.22 11.42 -1.35
CA GLY A 160 -7.68 11.39 -1.33
C GLY A 160 -8.33 10.75 -2.54
N LEU A 161 -7.58 10.10 -3.44
CA LEU A 161 -8.20 9.46 -4.61
C LEU A 161 -9.13 8.31 -4.13
N PRO A 162 -10.42 8.32 -4.52
CA PRO A 162 -11.41 7.42 -3.93
C PRO A 162 -11.17 5.97 -4.32
N LEU A 163 -11.43 5.05 -3.40
CA LEU A 163 -11.35 3.60 -3.63
C LEU A 163 -12.67 2.98 -4.12
N TYR A 164 -13.80 3.65 -3.86
CA TYR A 164 -15.15 3.12 -4.09
C TYR A 164 -15.89 3.88 -5.19
N PRO A 165 -16.80 3.24 -5.94
CA PRO A 165 -17.62 3.93 -6.95
C PRO A 165 -18.46 5.08 -6.39
N SER A 166 -19.03 4.95 -5.19
CA SER A 166 -19.94 5.97 -4.64
C SER A 166 -19.29 7.34 -4.41
N PRO A 167 -18.04 7.46 -3.92
CA PRO A 167 -17.28 8.72 -3.94
C PRO A 167 -16.61 9.02 -5.29
N GLY A 168 -16.95 8.31 -6.38
CA GLY A 168 -16.52 8.61 -7.74
C GLY A 168 -15.30 7.85 -8.25
N ALA A 169 -14.87 6.76 -7.59
CA ALA A 169 -13.79 5.94 -8.13
C ALA A 169 -14.21 5.24 -9.42
N THR A 170 -13.40 5.41 -10.47
CA THR A 170 -13.48 4.63 -11.71
C THR A 170 -12.10 4.15 -12.10
N VAL A 171 -12.03 3.05 -12.85
CA VAL A 171 -10.75 2.53 -13.36
C VAL A 171 -10.05 3.57 -14.22
N GLU A 172 -10.79 4.25 -15.09
CA GLU A 172 -10.26 5.31 -15.96
C GLU A 172 -9.66 6.46 -15.14
N LEU A 173 -10.34 6.92 -14.09
CA LEU A 173 -9.83 7.98 -13.22
C LEU A 173 -8.49 7.58 -12.61
N TRP A 174 -8.40 6.37 -12.07
CA TRP A 174 -7.19 5.83 -11.46
C TRP A 174 -6.05 5.69 -12.47
N GLU A 175 -6.29 5.06 -13.62
CA GLU A 175 -5.29 4.89 -14.67
C GLU A 175 -4.78 6.23 -15.19
N ARG A 176 -5.67 7.22 -15.37
CA ARG A 176 -5.29 8.59 -15.74
C ARG A 176 -4.38 9.23 -14.69
N LYS A 177 -4.69 9.06 -13.40
CA LYS A 177 -3.90 9.62 -12.30
C LYS A 177 -2.55 8.92 -12.14
N LEU A 178 -2.48 7.60 -12.31
CA LEU A 178 -1.21 6.87 -12.34
C LEU A 178 -0.31 7.35 -13.49
N LYS A 179 -0.86 7.45 -14.71
CA LYS A 179 -0.13 7.95 -15.87
C LYS A 179 0.42 9.37 -15.67
N GLN A 180 -0.33 10.25 -15.00
CA GLN A 180 0.14 11.60 -14.66
C GLN A 180 1.38 11.57 -13.76
N LEU A 181 1.45 10.65 -12.79
CA LEU A 181 2.62 10.50 -11.92
C LEU A 181 3.81 9.90 -12.65
N GLU A 182 3.60 8.92 -13.53
CA GLU A 182 4.67 8.31 -14.33
C GLU A 182 5.37 9.31 -15.25
N ILE A 183 4.63 10.30 -15.78
CA ILE A 183 5.19 11.36 -16.62
C ILE A 183 6.00 12.36 -15.79
N GLN A 184 5.55 12.69 -14.58
CA GLN A 184 6.22 13.65 -13.68
C GLN A 184 7.53 13.13 -13.08
N ASN A 185 7.71 11.80 -13.06
CA ASN A 185 8.90 11.15 -12.49
C ASN A 185 9.97 10.81 -13.56
N LYS A 186 9.74 11.17 -14.83
CA LYS A 186 10.71 11.07 -15.94
C LYS A 186 11.39 12.40 -16.16
#